data_AF-A0A4P8L1H3-F1
#
_entry.id   AF-A0A4P8L1H3-F1
#
_cell.length_a   1.000
_cell.length_b   1.000
_cell.length_c   1.000
_cell.angle_alpha   90.00
_cell.angle_beta   90.00
_cell.angle_gamma   90.00
#
_symmetry.space_group_name_H-M   'P 1'
#
loop_
_entity.id
_entity.type
_entity.pdbx_description
1 polymer ?
#
loop_
_entity_poly.entity_id
_entity_poly.type
_entity_poly.pdbx_seq_one_letter_code
_entity_poly.pdbx_strand_id
1 'polypeptide(L)'
;MNQVPQSGVVESGTGRDALKAPWPAVSTGFQSCLDKAEEHAAHASLLDILNRRRIQTVFQPIYNLHSGEIFAYEALSRVVGPSPFQNPEALFRAASRFGKTPQLEELCLRTALDSALRQGIDQLICLNICPSLLLQDRNPQRLSPLLEELHAVREKIVLELTERFFIRNDSLFVENVRFYQDQGFRIAIDDLGCGFTGLKMLAQMEPAMVKMDRFLVSDIQESTQKRMLLESLVSFCHKISAMVVAEGIETEAELDVLLDLRVDFGQGYLLGRPEAGRQTCPDVVRSRIMGRGTLLAGERYPDNHLGSLAEPVEPAVGSDCVSKLVERFESNGDLSAIPVVQGDRPVGIVHRMNLFQMLGRRYGYSLHMNKPVQTVMEPALILEWNTLLDDVSRTVLRREEQNVYDAMIVVRGGVYVGIVKVFRILEAITEQKLQMALQANPLTGLPGNNLIKEEITGRLARNEIFAVLYFDLDHFKPFNDCFGFDHGDRVIRFLGNFLRERLKRWDQRAFIGHVGGDDFVAVCRAQGVEAFCRQFLLEFEAEIASLHDPATVQRGYYTGLDRHGNLQEFPLLTLSIAILTNQHRVFSSYGHLVSVASEVKKKAKQIPGNSVYTDQRCS
;
A
#
# COMPACT_ATOMS: atom_id res chain seq x y z
N MET A 1 57.45 -65.29 -75.41
CA MET A 1 57.86 -66.02 -74.20
C MET A 1 56.85 -65.75 -73.10
N ASN A 2 56.12 -66.81 -72.74
CA ASN A 2 55.27 -67.09 -71.57
C ASN A 2 54.21 -66.09 -71.06
N GLN A 3 52.97 -66.45 -71.41
CA GLN A 3 51.81 -66.72 -70.53
C GLN A 3 51.16 -65.60 -69.71
N VAL A 4 50.24 -64.92 -70.41
CA VAL A 4 48.82 -64.64 -70.13
C VAL A 4 48.09 -65.83 -69.44
N PRO A 5 46.90 -65.72 -68.79
CA PRO A 5 46.30 -64.69 -67.90
C PRO A 5 45.52 -65.35 -66.72
N GLN A 6 44.73 -64.59 -65.96
CA GLN A 6 43.27 -64.79 -65.86
C GLN A 6 42.67 -63.64 -65.01
N SER A 7 42.04 -62.64 -65.64
CA SER A 7 40.65 -62.59 -66.14
C SER A 7 39.67 -62.15 -65.04
N GLY A 8 38.80 -61.15 -65.21
CA GLY A 8 38.43 -60.35 -66.37
C GLY A 8 37.86 -58.99 -65.92
N VAL A 9 37.91 -57.93 -66.75
CA VAL A 9 36.94 -57.63 -67.83
C VAL A 9 35.59 -57.27 -67.18
N VAL A 10 35.06 -56.04 -67.17
CA VAL A 10 34.87 -55.02 -68.24
C VAL A 10 34.75 -53.61 -67.62
N GLU A 11 35.36 -52.61 -68.27
CA GLU A 11 35.11 -51.16 -68.11
C GLU A 11 33.66 -50.81 -68.51
N SER A 12 32.95 -49.92 -67.83
CA SER A 12 32.99 -48.48 -68.12
C SER A 12 31.66 -47.89 -67.63
N GLY A 13 31.66 -46.61 -67.28
CA GLY A 13 30.43 -45.81 -67.25
C GLY A 13 29.94 -45.37 -65.88
N THR A 14 30.39 -44.18 -65.48
CA THR A 14 29.54 -43.09 -64.96
C THR A 14 28.50 -43.40 -63.88
N GLY A 15 28.70 -42.75 -62.72
CA GLY A 15 27.60 -42.10 -62.02
C GLY A 15 26.96 -42.89 -60.88
N ARG A 16 27.15 -42.31 -59.67
CA ARG A 16 26.26 -42.31 -58.50
C ARG A 16 25.75 -43.67 -57.94
N ASP A 17 25.72 -43.71 -56.62
CA ASP A 17 25.00 -44.69 -55.79
C ASP A 17 25.67 -46.03 -55.52
N ALA A 18 26.67 -46.03 -54.63
CA ALA A 18 26.85 -47.11 -53.64
C ALA A 18 27.85 -46.67 -52.56
N LEU A 19 27.34 -46.24 -51.40
CA LEU A 19 27.91 -46.39 -50.04
C LEU A 19 26.99 -45.67 -49.05
N LYS A 20 25.76 -46.17 -48.91
CA LYS A 20 24.89 -45.95 -47.76
C LYS A 20 24.36 -47.31 -47.32
N ALA A 21 25.21 -48.07 -46.62
CA ALA A 21 24.72 -49.07 -45.68
C ALA A 21 24.64 -48.36 -44.31
N PRO A 22 23.44 -48.07 -43.77
CA PRO A 22 23.33 -47.51 -42.43
C PRO A 22 23.72 -48.61 -41.44
N TRP A 23 24.65 -48.29 -40.53
CA TRP A 23 24.79 -49.05 -39.30
C TRP A 23 23.42 -49.13 -38.60
N PRO A 24 23.01 -50.30 -38.07
CA PRO A 24 21.76 -50.40 -37.34
C PRO A 24 21.82 -49.48 -36.12
N ALA A 25 20.76 -48.70 -35.92
CA ALA A 25 20.63 -47.73 -34.85
C ALA A 25 20.75 -48.40 -33.47
N VAL A 26 21.93 -48.29 -32.84
CA VAL A 26 22.18 -48.57 -31.41
C VAL A 26 21.88 -47.31 -30.56
N SER A 27 21.16 -46.32 -31.12
CA SER A 27 21.00 -45.01 -30.49
C SER A 27 19.85 -44.93 -29.47
N THR A 28 18.81 -45.77 -29.56
CA THR A 28 17.63 -45.65 -28.67
C THR A 28 17.81 -46.31 -27.30
N GLY A 29 18.51 -47.44 -27.23
CA GLY A 29 18.77 -48.13 -25.95
C GLY A 29 19.81 -47.43 -25.08
N PHE A 30 20.84 -46.83 -25.69
CA PHE A 30 21.89 -46.11 -24.96
C PHE A 30 21.37 -44.77 -24.40
N GLN A 31 20.58 -44.03 -25.21
CA GLN A 31 19.92 -42.81 -24.75
C GLN A 31 18.93 -43.09 -23.61
N SER A 32 18.11 -44.15 -23.72
CA SER A 32 17.18 -44.57 -22.67
C SER A 32 17.87 -44.96 -21.35
N CYS A 33 19.05 -45.58 -21.41
CA CYS A 33 19.84 -45.91 -20.21
C CYS A 33 20.49 -44.68 -19.58
N LEU A 34 20.97 -43.74 -20.41
CA LEU A 34 21.50 -42.45 -19.95
C LEU A 34 20.41 -41.61 -19.28
N ASP A 35 19.23 -41.50 -19.89
CA ASP A 35 18.09 -40.76 -19.33
C ASP A 35 17.67 -41.33 -17.96
N LYS A 36 17.66 -42.67 -17.80
CA LYS A 36 17.37 -43.33 -16.51
C LYS A 36 18.47 -43.16 -15.47
N ALA A 37 19.74 -43.08 -15.88
CA ALA A 37 20.87 -42.84 -14.98
C ALA A 37 20.87 -41.39 -14.47
N GLU A 38 20.62 -40.43 -15.36
CA GLU A 38 20.44 -39.02 -15.02
C GLU A 38 19.22 -38.80 -14.11
N GLU A 39 18.12 -39.51 -14.36
CA GLU A 39 16.92 -39.45 -13.54
C GLU A 39 17.14 -39.99 -12.13
N HIS A 40 17.82 -41.13 -11.98
CA HIS A 40 18.22 -41.65 -10.67
C HIS A 40 19.19 -40.71 -9.94
N ALA A 41 20.16 -40.12 -10.65
CA ALA A 41 21.10 -39.17 -10.06
C ALA A 41 20.40 -37.89 -9.57
N ALA A 42 19.44 -37.36 -10.35
CA ALA A 42 18.64 -36.21 -9.95
C ALA A 42 17.76 -36.51 -8.72
N HIS A 43 17.12 -37.69 -8.67
CA HIS A 43 16.33 -38.09 -7.50
C HIS A 43 17.20 -38.26 -6.25
N ALA A 44 18.35 -38.95 -6.37
CA ALA A 44 19.28 -39.12 -5.26
C ALA A 44 19.83 -37.77 -4.75
N SER A 45 20.15 -36.84 -5.65
CA SER A 45 20.61 -35.50 -5.27
C SER A 45 19.52 -34.69 -4.58
N LEU A 46 18.26 -34.80 -5.02
CA LEU A 46 17.12 -34.14 -4.35
C LEU A 46 16.94 -34.68 -2.93
N LEU A 47 16.99 -35.99 -2.74
CA LEU A 47 16.89 -36.61 -1.41
C LEU A 47 18.05 -36.19 -0.51
N ASP A 48 19.27 -36.08 -1.06
CA ASP A 48 20.42 -35.60 -0.30
C ASP A 48 20.25 -34.13 0.15
N ILE A 49 19.75 -33.25 -0.74
CA ILE A 49 19.45 -31.85 -0.39
C ILE A 49 18.43 -31.77 0.74
N LEU A 50 17.36 -32.57 0.68
CA LEU A 50 16.32 -32.61 1.71
C LEU A 50 16.86 -33.15 3.04
N ASN A 51 17.52 -34.32 3.02
CA ASN A 51 17.98 -35.01 4.22
C ASN A 51 19.09 -34.23 4.94
N ARG A 52 20.01 -33.63 4.19
CA ARG A 52 21.10 -32.82 4.75
C ARG A 52 20.76 -31.34 4.88
N ARG A 53 19.52 -30.94 4.56
CA ARG A 53 19.05 -29.54 4.60
C ARG A 53 19.97 -28.57 3.86
N ARG A 54 20.42 -28.92 2.64
CA ARG A 54 21.35 -28.10 1.83
C ARG A 54 20.67 -26.94 1.11
N ILE A 55 19.81 -26.24 1.82
CA ILE A 55 19.16 -24.99 1.36
C ILE A 55 19.64 -23.87 2.26
N GLN A 56 19.96 -22.73 1.66
CA GLN A 56 20.19 -21.47 2.36
C GLN A 56 19.25 -20.41 1.77
N THR A 57 18.89 -19.42 2.60
CA THR A 57 18.07 -18.28 2.17
C THR A 57 18.96 -17.06 2.02
N VAL A 58 18.88 -16.43 0.86
CA VAL A 58 19.36 -15.06 0.63
C VAL A 58 18.15 -14.13 0.53
N PHE A 59 18.34 -12.87 0.86
CA PHE A 59 17.27 -11.88 0.86
C PHE A 59 17.53 -10.84 -0.22
N GLN A 60 16.50 -10.49 -0.98
CA GLN A 60 16.54 -9.36 -1.89
C GLN A 60 15.63 -8.24 -1.38
N PRO A 61 16.15 -7.02 -1.18
CA PRO A 61 15.37 -5.92 -0.62
C PRO A 61 14.35 -5.39 -1.63
N ILE A 62 13.18 -5.05 -1.11
CA ILE A 62 12.11 -4.31 -1.78
C ILE A 62 12.08 -2.92 -1.15
N TYR A 63 12.39 -1.89 -1.93
CA TYR A 63 12.50 -0.52 -1.47
C TYR A 63 11.21 0.26 -1.68
N ASN A 64 10.89 1.13 -0.74
CA ASN A 64 9.89 2.18 -0.94
C ASN A 64 10.45 3.22 -1.91
N LEU A 65 9.79 3.41 -3.05
CA LEU A 65 10.25 4.32 -4.11
C LEU A 65 9.95 5.79 -3.82
N HIS A 66 9.36 6.11 -2.67
CA HIS A 66 9.17 7.46 -2.17
C HIS A 66 10.24 7.85 -1.13
N SER A 67 10.57 6.96 -0.21
CA SER A 67 11.52 7.24 0.89
C SER A 67 12.93 6.69 0.68
N GLY A 68 13.09 5.73 -0.24
CA GLY A 68 14.33 4.98 -0.42
C GLY A 68 14.66 4.03 0.74
N GLU A 69 13.73 3.82 1.68
CA GLU A 69 13.88 2.87 2.79
C GLU A 69 13.45 1.46 2.37
N ILE A 70 13.99 0.44 3.03
CA ILE A 70 13.60 -0.94 2.77
C ILE A 70 12.23 -1.19 3.41
N PHE A 71 11.28 -1.57 2.58
CA PHE A 71 9.93 -1.92 3.00
C PHE A 71 9.83 -3.41 3.39
N ALA A 72 10.38 -4.28 2.54
CA ALA A 72 10.32 -5.73 2.69
C ALA A 72 11.60 -6.40 2.15
N TYR A 73 11.76 -7.68 2.42
CA TYR A 73 12.73 -8.56 1.78
C TYR A 73 12.04 -9.77 1.18
N GLU A 74 12.34 -10.09 -0.06
CA GLU A 74 11.96 -11.38 -0.64
C GLU A 74 12.97 -12.45 -0.24
N ALA A 75 12.47 -13.56 0.30
CA ALA A 75 13.29 -14.70 0.68
C ALA A 75 13.50 -15.65 -0.50
N LEU A 76 14.75 -15.81 -0.91
CA LEU A 76 15.12 -16.59 -2.09
C LEU A 76 15.98 -17.80 -1.69
N SER A 77 15.47 -19.00 -1.99
CA SER A 77 16.18 -20.25 -1.71
C SER A 77 17.36 -20.48 -2.66
N ARG A 78 18.48 -20.97 -2.12
CA ARG A 78 19.70 -21.36 -2.86
C ARG A 78 20.17 -22.73 -2.38
N VAL A 79 20.58 -23.59 -3.31
CA VAL A 79 21.18 -24.88 -2.97
C VAL A 79 22.63 -24.69 -2.56
N VAL A 80 23.05 -25.32 -1.46
CA VAL A 80 24.42 -25.25 -0.96
C VAL A 80 25.23 -26.45 -1.45
N GLY A 81 26.41 -26.18 -2.01
CA GLY A 81 27.33 -27.19 -2.52
C GLY A 81 26.94 -27.76 -3.90
N PRO A 82 27.61 -28.83 -4.35
CA PRO A 82 27.37 -29.41 -5.66
C PRO A 82 25.92 -29.89 -5.83
N SER A 83 25.34 -29.56 -6.98
CA SER A 83 23.97 -29.91 -7.33
C SER A 83 23.82 -30.02 -8.85
N PRO A 84 23.07 -31.00 -9.37
CA PRO A 84 22.73 -31.06 -10.79
C PRO A 84 21.69 -30.00 -11.18
N PHE A 85 21.05 -29.35 -10.20
CA PHE A 85 20.04 -28.32 -10.43
C PHE A 85 20.71 -26.94 -10.58
N GLN A 86 20.61 -26.37 -11.78
CA GLN A 86 21.23 -25.09 -12.13
C GLN A 86 20.57 -23.89 -11.45
N ASN A 87 19.28 -23.99 -11.13
CA ASN A 87 18.49 -22.94 -10.50
C ASN A 87 17.38 -23.55 -9.61
N PRO A 88 16.71 -22.75 -8.76
CA PRO A 88 15.61 -23.22 -7.93
C PRO A 88 14.47 -23.84 -8.74
N GLU A 89 14.18 -23.32 -9.93
CA GLU A 89 13.12 -23.84 -10.79
C GLU A 89 13.36 -25.30 -11.20
N ALA A 90 14.59 -25.65 -11.58
CA ALA A 90 14.98 -27.03 -11.89
C ALA A 90 14.83 -27.96 -10.69
N LEU A 91 15.13 -27.46 -9.48
CA LEU A 91 14.94 -28.20 -8.24
C LEU A 91 13.45 -28.46 -7.95
N PHE A 92 12.60 -27.43 -8.07
CA PHE A 92 11.15 -27.57 -7.86
C PHE A 92 10.49 -28.46 -8.92
N ARG A 93 10.91 -28.41 -10.18
CA ARG A 93 10.46 -29.36 -11.21
C ARG A 93 10.82 -30.80 -10.85
N ALA A 94 12.04 -31.05 -10.37
CA ALA A 94 12.44 -32.36 -9.90
C ALA A 94 11.63 -32.81 -8.68
N ALA A 95 11.41 -31.92 -7.72
CA ALA A 95 10.59 -32.20 -6.54
C ALA A 95 9.15 -32.55 -6.92
N SER A 96 8.54 -31.83 -7.87
CA SER A 96 7.22 -32.16 -8.39
C SER A 96 7.19 -33.51 -9.07
N ARG A 97 8.17 -33.81 -9.93
CA ARG A 97 8.27 -35.10 -10.64
C ARG A 97 8.40 -36.29 -9.69
N PHE A 98 9.11 -36.11 -8.58
CA PHE A 98 9.37 -37.17 -7.59
C PHE A 98 8.43 -37.13 -6.37
N GLY A 99 7.39 -36.29 -6.38
CA GLY A 99 6.41 -36.20 -5.28
C GLY A 99 7.01 -35.70 -3.96
N LYS A 100 7.99 -34.79 -4.03
CA LYS A 100 8.71 -34.20 -2.88
C LYS A 100 8.48 -32.69 -2.71
N THR A 101 7.55 -32.09 -3.43
CA THR A 101 7.25 -30.65 -3.33
C THR A 101 6.94 -30.21 -1.90
N PRO A 102 6.06 -30.88 -1.12
CA PRO A 102 5.74 -30.42 0.24
C PRO A 102 6.97 -30.41 1.16
N GLN A 103 7.83 -31.44 1.09
CA GLN A 103 9.03 -31.51 1.92
C GLN A 103 10.05 -30.44 1.54
N LEU A 104 10.16 -30.12 0.25
CA LEU A 104 11.06 -29.06 -0.23
C LEU A 104 10.55 -27.67 0.18
N GLU A 105 9.24 -27.42 0.03
CA GLU A 105 8.62 -26.16 0.45
C GLU A 105 8.75 -25.93 1.94
N GLU A 106 8.44 -26.93 2.76
CA GLU A 106 8.61 -26.84 4.21
C GLU A 106 10.05 -26.52 4.60
N LEU A 107 11.03 -27.19 3.95
CA LEU A 107 12.44 -26.88 4.16
C LEU A 107 12.78 -25.44 3.79
N CYS A 108 12.27 -24.93 2.66
CA CYS A 108 12.53 -23.56 2.22
C CYS A 108 11.93 -22.52 3.17
N LEU A 109 10.66 -22.69 3.55
CA LEU A 109 9.93 -21.78 4.43
C LEU A 109 10.57 -21.72 5.82
N ARG A 110 10.85 -22.87 6.44
CA ARG A 110 11.54 -22.93 7.75
C ARG A 110 12.92 -22.29 7.69
N THR A 111 13.69 -22.59 6.64
CA THR A 111 15.03 -22.00 6.46
C THR A 111 14.97 -20.48 6.31
N ALA A 112 13.95 -19.96 5.60
CA ALA A 112 13.76 -18.52 5.43
C ALA A 112 13.42 -17.83 6.75
N LEU A 113 12.49 -18.38 7.54
CA LEU A 113 12.14 -17.86 8.87
C LEU A 113 13.34 -17.87 9.82
N ASP A 114 14.04 -19.01 9.92
CA ASP A 114 15.23 -19.15 10.75
C ASP A 114 16.34 -18.20 10.34
N SER A 115 16.51 -17.97 9.03
CA SER A 115 17.50 -17.02 8.51
C SER A 115 17.14 -15.59 8.86
N ALA A 116 15.87 -15.19 8.67
CA ALA A 116 15.42 -13.83 8.95
C ALA A 116 15.52 -13.48 10.44
N LEU A 117 15.14 -14.41 11.33
CA LEU A 117 15.29 -14.25 12.77
C LEU A 117 16.75 -14.12 13.18
N ARG A 118 17.63 -14.99 12.66
CA ARG A 118 19.07 -14.93 12.96
C ARG A 118 19.73 -13.64 12.49
N GLN A 119 19.28 -13.09 11.36
CA GLN A 119 19.79 -11.85 10.80
C GLN A 119 19.12 -10.60 11.40
N GLY A 120 18.12 -10.78 12.27
CA GLY A 120 17.38 -9.68 12.90
C GLY A 120 16.65 -8.81 11.88
N ILE A 121 16.01 -9.39 10.88
CA ILE A 121 15.22 -8.61 9.91
C ILE A 121 13.92 -8.15 10.58
N ASP A 122 13.73 -6.83 10.65
CA ASP A 122 12.54 -6.22 11.27
C ASP A 122 11.46 -5.86 10.24
N GLN A 123 11.84 -5.76 8.96
CA GLN A 123 10.97 -5.50 7.82
C GLN A 123 10.09 -6.71 7.49
N LEU A 124 9.14 -6.51 6.58
CA LEU A 124 8.32 -7.60 6.05
C LEU A 124 9.18 -8.62 5.29
N ILE A 125 8.79 -9.88 5.35
CA ILE A 125 9.44 -10.97 4.63
C ILE A 125 8.43 -11.56 3.67
N CYS A 126 8.73 -11.48 2.38
CA CYS A 126 7.94 -12.13 1.36
C CYS A 126 8.41 -13.56 1.16
N LEU A 127 7.47 -14.50 1.25
CA LEU A 127 7.70 -15.93 1.14
C LEU A 127 6.89 -16.50 -0.03
N ASN A 128 7.61 -17.05 -1.00
CA ASN A 128 7.02 -17.81 -2.10
C ASN A 128 6.32 -19.07 -1.56
N ILE A 129 5.04 -19.27 -1.94
CA ILE A 129 4.26 -20.44 -1.55
C ILE A 129 3.53 -21.05 -2.75
N CYS A 130 3.55 -22.38 -2.89
CA CYS A 130 2.72 -23.04 -3.88
C CYS A 130 1.27 -23.14 -3.37
N PRO A 131 0.29 -22.77 -4.23
CA PRO A 131 -1.13 -23.01 -4.00
C PRO A 131 -1.48 -24.41 -3.49
N SER A 132 -0.76 -25.45 -3.93
CA SER A 132 -1.01 -26.83 -3.52
C SER A 132 -0.85 -27.06 -2.01
N LEU A 133 0.03 -26.32 -1.34
CA LEU A 133 0.19 -26.40 0.11
C LEU A 133 -1.04 -25.85 0.83
N LEU A 134 -1.58 -24.72 0.31
CA LEU A 134 -2.81 -24.11 0.81
C LEU A 134 -4.05 -24.98 0.57
N LEU A 135 -4.05 -25.79 -0.50
CA LEU A 135 -5.15 -26.70 -0.85
C LEU A 135 -5.16 -28.01 -0.03
N GLN A 136 -4.04 -28.41 0.58
CA GLN A 136 -3.93 -29.65 1.37
C GLN A 136 -4.54 -29.52 2.77
N ASP A 137 -4.52 -28.32 3.36
CA ASP A 137 -5.14 -28.02 4.66
C ASP A 137 -6.62 -27.63 4.50
N ARG A 138 -7.47 -28.62 4.19
CA ARG A 138 -8.95 -28.45 4.13
C ARG A 138 -9.64 -28.48 5.49
N ASN A 139 -8.90 -28.49 6.60
CA ASN A 139 -9.50 -28.51 7.92
C ASN A 139 -9.37 -27.14 8.61
N PRO A 140 -10.43 -26.32 8.64
CA PRO A 140 -10.42 -25.00 9.28
C PRO A 140 -10.10 -25.02 10.78
N GLN A 141 -10.08 -26.21 11.41
CA GLN A 141 -9.82 -26.39 12.83
C GLN A 141 -8.35 -26.72 13.17
N ARG A 142 -7.50 -26.96 12.16
CA ARG A 142 -6.10 -27.35 12.38
C ARG A 142 -5.24 -26.91 11.20
N LEU A 143 -4.44 -25.87 11.40
CA LEU A 143 -3.35 -25.52 10.50
C LEU A 143 -2.25 -26.58 10.63
N SER A 144 -1.53 -26.89 9.55
CA SER A 144 -0.30 -27.66 9.66
C SER A 144 0.71 -26.96 10.59
N PRO A 145 1.62 -27.70 11.26
CA PRO A 145 2.60 -27.10 12.19
C PRO A 145 3.42 -25.96 11.57
N LEU A 146 3.75 -26.08 10.28
CA LEU A 146 4.43 -25.03 9.54
C LEU A 146 3.58 -23.75 9.42
N LEU A 147 2.29 -23.90 9.13
CA LEU A 147 1.37 -22.77 9.03
C LEU A 147 1.08 -22.16 10.40
N GLU A 148 1.07 -22.93 11.49
CA GLU A 148 1.00 -22.38 12.85
C GLU A 148 2.22 -21.51 13.18
N GLU A 149 3.42 -21.96 12.82
CA GLU A 149 4.65 -21.18 12.97
C GLU A 149 4.61 -19.90 12.13
N LEU A 150 4.15 -19.98 10.87
CA LEU A 150 3.94 -18.81 10.01
C LEU A 150 2.87 -17.87 10.57
N HIS A 151 1.78 -18.41 11.11
CA HIS A 151 0.67 -17.64 11.69
C HIS A 151 1.13 -16.84 12.91
N ALA A 152 2.01 -17.40 13.74
CA ALA A 152 2.58 -16.72 14.91
C ALA A 152 3.35 -15.44 14.55
N VAL A 153 3.90 -15.36 13.34
CA VAL A 153 4.66 -14.21 12.83
C VAL A 153 4.00 -13.57 11.59
N ARG A 154 2.71 -13.81 11.35
CA ARG A 154 1.97 -13.37 10.15
C ARG A 154 2.05 -11.85 9.89
N GLU A 155 2.13 -11.05 10.95
CA GLU A 155 2.28 -9.59 10.85
C GLU A 155 3.60 -9.14 10.22
N LYS A 156 4.59 -10.03 10.12
CA LYS A 156 5.87 -9.80 9.44
C LYS A 156 5.98 -10.53 8.10
N ILE A 157 4.96 -11.30 7.70
CA ILE A 157 5.02 -12.13 6.50
C ILE A 157 4.07 -11.61 5.42
N VAL A 158 4.49 -11.79 4.18
CA VAL A 158 3.64 -11.69 2.98
C VAL A 158 3.81 -13.01 2.22
N LEU A 159 2.71 -13.67 1.87
CA LEU A 159 2.75 -14.91 1.10
C LEU A 159 2.58 -14.57 -0.39
N GLU A 160 3.59 -14.90 -1.18
CA GLU A 160 3.60 -14.67 -2.63
C GLU A 160 3.04 -15.89 -3.35
N LEU A 161 1.93 -15.69 -4.06
CA LEU A 161 1.27 -16.71 -4.87
C LEU A 161 1.86 -16.69 -6.27
N THR A 162 2.61 -17.73 -6.60
CA THR A 162 3.12 -17.92 -7.96
C THR A 162 2.03 -18.48 -8.88
N GLU A 163 1.90 -17.92 -10.08
CA GLU A 163 0.91 -18.36 -11.08
C GLU A 163 1.16 -19.75 -11.67
N ARG A 164 2.38 -20.29 -11.47
CA ARG A 164 2.90 -21.50 -12.13
C ARG A 164 2.18 -22.81 -11.74
N PHE A 165 1.39 -22.79 -10.67
CA PHE A 165 0.69 -23.96 -10.15
C PHE A 165 -0.83 -23.85 -10.22
N PHE A 166 -1.35 -22.93 -11.04
CA PHE A 166 -2.79 -22.77 -11.23
C PHE A 166 -3.41 -23.98 -11.97
N ILE A 167 -3.99 -24.91 -11.21
CA ILE A 167 -4.71 -26.07 -11.73
C ILE A 167 -6.21 -25.75 -11.77
N ARG A 168 -6.75 -25.52 -12.97
CA ARG A 168 -8.13 -25.73 -13.51
C ARG A 168 -9.41 -25.58 -12.63
N ASN A 169 -9.35 -25.20 -11.36
CA ASN A 169 -10.50 -25.12 -10.46
C ASN A 169 -10.55 -23.75 -9.75
N ASP A 170 -11.10 -22.76 -10.45
CA ASP A 170 -11.03 -21.34 -10.10
C ASP A 170 -11.66 -21.01 -8.74
N SER A 171 -12.83 -21.57 -8.42
CA SER A 171 -13.61 -21.15 -7.24
C SER A 171 -12.98 -21.59 -5.92
N LEU A 172 -12.55 -22.85 -5.86
CA LEU A 172 -11.96 -23.44 -4.65
C LEU A 172 -10.65 -22.76 -4.27
N PHE A 173 -9.85 -22.36 -5.26
CA PHE A 173 -8.59 -21.67 -5.01
C PHE A 173 -8.83 -20.26 -4.44
N VAL A 174 -9.79 -19.50 -4.98
CA VAL A 174 -10.20 -18.19 -4.44
C VAL A 174 -10.73 -18.32 -3.01
N GLU A 175 -11.59 -19.30 -2.75
CA GLU A 175 -12.12 -19.58 -1.40
C GLU A 175 -10.99 -19.89 -0.41
N ASN A 176 -10.00 -20.69 -0.82
CA ASN A 176 -8.87 -21.02 0.04
C ASN A 176 -7.98 -19.81 0.30
N VAL A 177 -7.66 -19.01 -0.71
CA VAL A 177 -6.88 -17.78 -0.52
C VAL A 177 -7.60 -16.83 0.45
N ARG A 178 -8.92 -16.66 0.29
CA ARG A 178 -9.76 -15.86 1.21
C ARG A 178 -9.72 -16.40 2.64
N PHE A 179 -9.79 -17.72 2.81
CA PHE A 179 -9.65 -18.32 4.14
C PHE A 179 -8.35 -17.88 4.83
N TYR A 180 -7.21 -17.87 4.13
CA TYR A 180 -5.94 -17.40 4.73
C TYR A 180 -5.91 -15.88 4.94
N GLN A 181 -6.54 -15.10 4.07
CA GLN A 181 -6.72 -13.65 4.29
C GLN A 181 -7.56 -13.40 5.56
N ASP A 182 -8.65 -14.14 5.78
CA ASP A 182 -9.49 -14.06 6.97
C ASP A 182 -8.75 -14.46 8.26
N GLN A 183 -7.74 -15.34 8.15
CA GLN A 183 -6.82 -15.66 9.25
C GLN A 183 -5.75 -14.58 9.49
N GLY A 184 -5.73 -13.51 8.69
CA GLY A 184 -4.86 -12.35 8.83
C GLY A 184 -3.54 -12.44 8.06
N PHE A 185 -3.39 -13.38 7.11
CA PHE A 185 -2.23 -13.39 6.22
C PHE A 185 -2.35 -12.32 5.13
N ARG A 186 -1.26 -11.60 4.86
CA ARG A 186 -1.15 -10.77 3.66
C ARG A 186 -0.75 -11.64 2.48
N ILE A 187 -1.52 -11.52 1.40
CA ILE A 187 -1.29 -12.24 0.16
C ILE A 187 -0.81 -11.28 -0.91
N ALA A 188 0.22 -11.69 -1.64
CA ALA A 188 0.74 -11.02 -2.81
C ALA A 188 0.51 -11.86 -4.07
N ILE A 189 0.20 -11.20 -5.19
CA ILE A 189 0.22 -11.81 -6.52
C ILE A 189 1.60 -11.53 -7.13
N ASP A 190 2.29 -12.60 -7.52
CA ASP A 190 3.61 -12.56 -8.13
C ASP A 190 3.54 -12.66 -9.66
N ASP A 191 4.56 -12.18 -10.36
CA ASP A 191 4.71 -12.27 -11.83
C ASP A 191 3.51 -11.66 -12.64
N LEU A 192 2.89 -10.54 -12.23
CA LEU A 192 1.80 -9.93 -13.02
C LEU A 192 2.34 -9.33 -14.34
N GLY A 193 2.04 -9.98 -15.47
CA GLY A 193 2.41 -9.48 -16.81
C GLY A 193 2.82 -10.56 -17.83
N CYS A 194 3.10 -11.78 -17.38
CA CYS A 194 3.52 -12.90 -18.24
C CYS A 194 2.37 -13.79 -18.75
N GLY A 195 1.12 -13.55 -18.31
CA GLY A 195 -0.05 -14.34 -18.72
C GLY A 195 -1.43 -13.75 -18.34
N PHE A 196 -2.52 -14.39 -18.83
CA PHE A 196 -3.91 -13.97 -18.57
C PHE A 196 -4.39 -14.29 -17.14
N THR A 197 -3.68 -15.16 -16.40
CA THR A 197 -4.10 -15.68 -15.11
C THR A 197 -3.99 -14.64 -13.99
N GLY A 198 -2.93 -13.82 -14.00
CA GLY A 198 -2.70 -12.81 -12.95
C GLY A 198 -3.79 -11.73 -12.89
N LEU A 199 -4.30 -11.26 -14.03
CA LEU A 199 -5.41 -10.28 -14.05
C LEU A 199 -6.72 -10.85 -13.49
N LYS A 200 -6.98 -12.13 -13.76
CA LYS A 200 -8.15 -12.82 -13.23
C LYS A 200 -8.06 -12.97 -11.71
N MET A 201 -6.87 -13.30 -11.18
CA MET A 201 -6.64 -13.38 -9.74
C MET A 201 -6.77 -12.00 -9.07
N LEU A 202 -6.18 -10.97 -9.69
CA LEU A 202 -6.25 -9.59 -9.24
C LEU A 202 -7.71 -9.12 -9.10
N ALA A 203 -8.57 -9.49 -10.04
CA ALA A 203 -9.99 -9.16 -10.00
C ALA A 203 -10.81 -9.95 -8.96
N GLN A 204 -10.30 -11.05 -8.40
CA GLN A 204 -11.06 -11.97 -7.55
C GLN A 204 -10.60 -12.02 -6.07
N MET A 205 -9.35 -11.65 -5.79
CA MET A 205 -8.68 -11.96 -4.52
C MET A 205 -8.27 -10.75 -3.65
N GLU A 206 -8.63 -9.51 -4.01
CA GLU A 206 -8.29 -8.28 -3.23
C GLU A 206 -6.91 -8.37 -2.53
N PRO A 207 -5.82 -8.53 -3.29
CA PRO A 207 -4.51 -8.81 -2.70
C PRO A 207 -3.95 -7.59 -1.97
N ALA A 208 -3.12 -7.83 -0.94
CA ALA A 208 -2.44 -6.75 -0.24
C ALA A 208 -1.30 -6.14 -1.08
N MET A 209 -0.73 -6.94 -1.98
CA MET A 209 0.40 -6.55 -2.81
C MET A 209 0.34 -7.22 -4.20
N VAL A 210 0.83 -6.53 -5.21
CA VAL A 210 0.94 -7.01 -6.59
C VAL A 210 2.33 -6.71 -7.10
N LYS A 211 3.04 -7.74 -7.53
CA LYS A 211 4.37 -7.61 -8.12
C LYS A 211 4.24 -7.63 -9.64
N MET A 212 4.74 -6.57 -10.27
CA MET A 212 4.72 -6.35 -11.70
C MET A 212 5.94 -7.02 -12.30
N ASP A 213 5.70 -7.99 -13.18
CA ASP A 213 6.76 -8.80 -13.76
C ASP A 213 7.81 -7.94 -14.48
N ARG A 214 9.05 -8.42 -14.46
CA ARG A 214 10.19 -7.80 -15.13
C ARG A 214 9.91 -7.48 -16.61
N PHE A 215 9.07 -8.24 -17.31
CA PHE A 215 8.68 -7.96 -18.70
C PHE A 215 8.07 -6.56 -18.87
N LEU A 216 7.24 -6.12 -17.92
CA LEU A 216 6.60 -4.80 -17.95
C LEU A 216 7.60 -3.66 -17.66
N VAL A 217 8.61 -3.95 -16.85
CA VAL A 217 9.62 -2.97 -16.40
C VAL A 217 10.79 -2.84 -17.38
N SER A 218 11.25 -3.96 -17.94
CA SER A 218 12.45 -3.98 -18.79
C SER A 218 12.26 -3.10 -20.03
N ASP A 219 13.19 -2.19 -20.28
CA ASP A 219 13.18 -1.25 -21.40
C ASP A 219 11.91 -0.39 -21.49
N ILE A 220 11.21 -0.15 -20.36
CA ILE A 220 9.94 0.59 -20.33
C ILE A 220 10.06 2.03 -20.85
N GLN A 221 11.23 2.64 -20.72
CA GLN A 221 11.51 3.97 -21.24
C GLN A 221 11.38 4.06 -22.78
N GLU A 222 11.60 2.95 -23.49
CA GLU A 222 11.56 2.87 -24.95
C GLU A 222 10.16 2.49 -25.49
N SER A 223 9.25 2.02 -24.62
CA SER A 223 7.94 1.50 -25.04
C SER A 223 6.79 2.27 -24.42
N THR A 224 6.16 3.13 -25.22
CA THR A 224 4.92 3.82 -24.84
C THR A 224 3.82 2.84 -24.46
N GLN A 225 3.72 1.68 -25.12
CA GLN A 225 2.71 0.67 -24.80
C GLN A 225 2.92 0.06 -23.41
N LYS A 226 4.16 -0.32 -23.07
CA LYS A 226 4.47 -0.83 -21.72
C LYS A 226 4.19 0.22 -20.65
N ARG A 227 4.55 1.49 -20.94
CA ARG A 227 4.32 2.62 -20.02
C ARG A 227 2.82 2.84 -19.73
N MET A 228 1.99 2.91 -20.77
CA MET A 228 0.53 3.04 -20.63
C MET A 228 -0.12 1.83 -19.95
N LEU A 229 0.36 0.62 -20.25
CA LEU A 229 -0.14 -0.60 -19.61
C LEU A 229 0.20 -0.61 -18.13
N LEU A 230 1.45 -0.35 -17.76
CA LEU A 230 1.89 -0.31 -16.37
C LEU A 230 1.18 0.81 -15.60
N GLU A 231 1.02 2.00 -16.18
CA GLU A 231 0.24 3.11 -15.60
C GLU A 231 -1.20 2.69 -15.28
N SER A 232 -1.86 2.01 -16.23
CA SER A 232 -3.23 1.51 -16.05
C SER A 232 -3.32 0.48 -14.93
N LEU A 233 -2.33 -0.43 -14.83
CA LEU A 233 -2.26 -1.45 -13.80
C LEU A 233 -1.99 -0.84 -12.42
N VAL A 234 -1.06 0.11 -12.32
CA VAL A 234 -0.78 0.86 -11.09
C VAL A 234 -2.03 1.57 -10.61
N SER A 235 -2.70 2.32 -11.50
CA SER A 235 -3.95 3.01 -11.18
C SER A 235 -5.04 2.05 -10.71
N PHE A 236 -5.16 0.87 -11.34
CA PHE A 236 -6.12 -0.15 -10.92
C PHE A 236 -5.80 -0.71 -9.54
N CYS A 237 -4.54 -1.07 -9.29
CA CYS A 237 -4.08 -1.58 -8.00
C CYS A 237 -4.34 -0.57 -6.87
N HIS A 238 -4.02 0.71 -7.09
CA HIS A 238 -4.31 1.78 -6.13
C HIS A 238 -5.81 1.93 -5.84
N LYS A 239 -6.68 1.81 -6.86
CA LYS A 239 -8.14 1.87 -6.67
C LYS A 239 -8.69 0.73 -5.80
N ILE A 240 -8.05 -0.43 -5.82
CA ILE A 240 -8.39 -1.57 -4.96
C ILE A 240 -7.54 -1.63 -3.68
N SER A 241 -6.77 -0.58 -3.39
CA SER A 241 -5.86 -0.49 -2.22
C SER A 241 -4.76 -1.57 -2.17
N ALA A 242 -4.38 -2.12 -3.32
CA ALA A 242 -3.26 -3.06 -3.43
C ALA A 242 -1.94 -2.30 -3.66
N MET A 243 -0.91 -2.64 -2.90
CA MET A 243 0.44 -2.09 -3.05
C MET A 243 1.12 -2.64 -4.31
N VAL A 244 1.83 -1.79 -5.06
CA VAL A 244 2.52 -2.20 -6.29
C VAL A 244 4.03 -2.31 -6.09
N VAL A 245 4.60 -3.44 -6.46
CA VAL A 245 6.06 -3.66 -6.53
C VAL A 245 6.45 -3.81 -7.99
N ALA A 246 7.39 -3.00 -8.50
CA ALA A 246 7.99 -3.23 -9.80
C ALA A 246 9.25 -4.10 -9.68
N GLU A 247 9.30 -5.20 -10.43
CA GLU A 247 10.44 -6.12 -10.41
C GLU A 247 11.41 -5.93 -11.57
N GLY A 248 12.65 -6.36 -11.35
CA GLY A 248 13.66 -6.40 -12.41
C GLY A 248 14.19 -5.03 -12.81
N ILE A 249 14.21 -4.06 -11.88
CA ILE A 249 14.79 -2.73 -12.11
C ILE A 249 16.32 -2.86 -12.24
N GLU A 250 16.84 -2.69 -13.44
CA GLU A 250 18.26 -2.88 -13.75
C GLU A 250 18.96 -1.57 -14.14
N THR A 251 18.21 -0.58 -14.63
CA THR A 251 18.77 0.70 -15.09
C THR A 251 18.12 1.91 -14.42
N GLU A 252 18.87 3.01 -14.31
CA GLU A 252 18.35 4.27 -13.76
C GLU A 252 17.19 4.82 -14.61
N ALA A 253 17.20 4.58 -15.92
CA ALA A 253 16.14 5.01 -16.82
C ALA A 253 14.82 4.29 -16.54
N GLU A 254 14.85 2.98 -16.25
CA GLU A 254 13.67 2.23 -15.81
C GLU A 254 13.15 2.78 -14.48
N LEU A 255 14.05 3.00 -13.51
CA LEU A 255 13.68 3.57 -12.21
C LEU A 255 12.99 4.93 -12.35
N ASP A 256 13.51 5.82 -13.20
CA ASP A 256 12.90 7.13 -13.44
C ASP A 256 11.46 6.99 -13.96
N VAL A 257 11.23 6.10 -14.92
CA VAL A 257 9.87 5.86 -15.44
C VAL A 257 8.94 5.36 -14.34
N LEU A 258 9.39 4.45 -13.48
CA LEU A 258 8.58 3.91 -12.39
C LEU A 258 8.25 4.96 -11.32
N LEU A 259 9.18 5.88 -11.05
CA LEU A 259 8.95 7.04 -10.18
C LEU A 259 7.91 7.99 -10.79
N ASP A 260 7.95 8.25 -12.10
CA ASP A 260 6.94 9.06 -12.80
C ASP A 260 5.55 8.43 -12.72
N LEU A 261 5.49 7.11 -12.86
CA LEU A 261 4.25 6.33 -12.78
C LEU A 261 3.75 6.11 -11.35
N ARG A 262 4.45 6.64 -10.33
CA ARG A 262 4.12 6.50 -8.90
C ARG A 262 3.96 5.06 -8.45
N VAL A 263 4.87 4.20 -8.89
CA VAL A 263 4.96 2.84 -8.34
C VAL A 263 5.39 2.93 -6.88
N ASP A 264 4.73 2.16 -6.00
CA ASP A 264 4.95 2.27 -4.55
C ASP A 264 6.32 1.73 -4.12
N PHE A 265 6.66 0.56 -4.65
CA PHE A 265 7.84 -0.20 -4.26
C PHE A 265 8.60 -0.74 -5.46
N GLY A 266 9.90 -0.96 -5.30
CA GLY A 266 10.77 -1.45 -6.37
C GLY A 266 11.75 -2.49 -5.88
N GLN A 267 12.03 -3.47 -6.75
CA GLN A 267 13.01 -4.51 -6.56
C GLN A 267 13.81 -4.72 -7.85
N GLY A 268 15.12 -4.88 -7.74
CA GLY A 268 15.98 -5.10 -8.89
C GLY A 268 17.45 -4.92 -8.58
N TYR A 269 18.33 -5.37 -9.48
CA TYR A 269 19.76 -5.35 -9.25
C TYR A 269 20.36 -3.95 -9.15
N LEU A 270 19.68 -2.93 -9.70
CA LEU A 270 20.05 -1.53 -9.48
C LEU A 270 19.88 -1.13 -8.01
N LEU A 271 18.82 -1.61 -7.36
CA LEU A 271 18.44 -1.24 -6.00
C LEU A 271 19.13 -2.11 -4.94
N GLY A 272 19.28 -3.41 -5.22
CA GLY A 272 19.91 -4.37 -4.32
C GLY A 272 19.84 -5.79 -4.88
N ARG A 273 20.94 -6.53 -4.75
CA ARG A 273 21.04 -7.92 -5.20
C ARG A 273 20.60 -8.90 -4.09
N PRO A 274 20.20 -10.12 -4.43
CA PRO A 274 19.99 -11.17 -3.42
C PRO A 274 21.28 -11.48 -2.67
N GLU A 275 21.32 -11.16 -1.37
CA GLU A 275 22.51 -11.36 -0.53
C GLU A 275 22.11 -11.82 0.88
N ALA A 276 23.08 -12.30 1.65
CA ALA A 276 22.87 -12.58 3.08
C ALA A 276 23.07 -11.29 3.88
N GLY A 277 22.17 -11.00 4.82
CA GLY A 277 22.27 -9.87 5.73
C GLY A 277 21.39 -8.68 5.35
N ARG A 278 21.45 -7.64 6.20
CA ARG A 278 20.79 -6.36 5.97
C ARG A 278 21.49 -5.61 4.84
N GLN A 279 20.71 -5.03 3.95
CA GLN A 279 21.20 -4.21 2.84
C GLN A 279 20.82 -2.74 3.03
N THR A 280 21.39 -1.87 2.20
CA THR A 280 21.06 -0.44 2.15
C THR A 280 20.91 0.00 0.70
N CYS A 281 20.01 0.93 0.43
CA CYS A 281 19.84 1.50 -0.90
C CYS A 281 21.14 2.22 -1.32
N PRO A 282 21.68 1.99 -2.54
CA PRO A 282 22.83 2.73 -3.02
C PRO A 282 22.59 4.24 -2.96
N ASP A 283 23.55 5.03 -2.48
CA ASP A 283 23.36 6.46 -2.23
C ASP A 283 22.93 7.24 -3.48
N VAL A 284 23.41 6.86 -4.66
CA VAL A 284 23.02 7.46 -5.95
C VAL A 284 21.55 7.22 -6.24
N VAL A 285 21.09 5.98 -6.06
CA VAL A 285 19.68 5.58 -6.22
C VAL A 285 18.80 6.28 -5.19
N ARG A 286 19.23 6.29 -3.93
CA ARG A 286 18.53 6.97 -2.84
C ARG A 286 18.39 8.46 -3.12
N SER A 287 19.46 9.10 -3.61
CA SER A 287 19.44 10.52 -3.97
C SER A 287 18.54 10.81 -5.17
N ARG A 288 18.35 9.85 -6.09
CA ARG A 288 17.42 9.97 -7.22
C ARG A 288 15.96 9.81 -6.77
N ILE A 289 15.67 8.82 -5.93
CA ILE A 289 14.37 8.61 -5.28
C ILE A 289 14.00 9.86 -4.47
N MET A 290 14.88 10.26 -3.55
CA MET A 290 14.69 11.44 -2.72
C MET A 290 14.68 12.71 -3.55
N GLY A 291 15.50 12.81 -4.60
CA GLY A 291 15.62 13.97 -5.49
C GLY A 291 14.33 14.27 -6.24
N ARG A 292 13.68 13.25 -6.80
CA ARG A 292 12.34 13.37 -7.38
C ARG A 292 11.26 13.56 -6.31
N GLY A 293 11.42 12.94 -5.13
CA GLY A 293 10.62 13.24 -3.95
C GLY A 293 10.75 14.69 -3.46
N THR A 294 11.92 15.34 -3.57
CA THR A 294 12.19 16.74 -3.18
C THR A 294 11.84 17.76 -4.25
N LEU A 295 11.82 17.38 -5.53
CA LEU A 295 11.13 18.17 -6.56
C LEU A 295 9.61 18.23 -6.29
N LEU A 296 9.08 17.24 -5.55
CA LEU A 296 7.70 17.20 -5.04
C LEU A 296 7.55 17.66 -3.57
N ALA A 297 8.65 17.86 -2.85
CA ALA A 297 8.69 18.26 -1.43
C ALA A 297 9.50 19.57 -1.21
N GLY A 298 9.44 20.47 -2.20
CA GLY A 298 9.97 21.82 -2.11
C GLY A 298 9.03 22.72 -1.29
N GLU A 299 9.44 22.99 -0.05
CA GLU A 299 8.86 23.89 0.96
C GLU A 299 7.73 23.32 1.83
N ARG A 300 8.11 22.89 3.05
CA ARG A 300 7.21 22.71 4.21
C ARG A 300 6.49 24.02 4.53
N TYR A 301 5.36 24.21 3.88
CA TYR A 301 4.19 24.90 4.41
C TYR A 301 3.11 23.84 4.62
N PRO A 302 2.19 24.00 5.60
CA PRO A 302 1.16 22.99 5.86
C PRO A 302 0.44 22.62 4.54
N ASP A 303 0.20 21.33 4.33
CA ASP A 303 -0.30 20.65 3.10
C ASP A 303 -1.65 21.16 2.53
N ASN A 304 -2.12 22.34 2.97
CA ASN A 304 -3.41 22.90 2.65
C ASN A 304 -3.35 24.23 1.87
N HIS A 305 -2.17 24.65 1.39
CA HIS A 305 -2.00 25.86 0.57
C HIS A 305 -1.74 25.54 -0.90
N LEU A 306 -2.30 26.34 -1.81
CA LEU A 306 -2.20 26.19 -3.27
C LEU A 306 -0.75 26.12 -3.77
N GLY A 307 0.13 26.87 -3.12
CA GLY A 307 1.54 26.94 -3.46
C GLY A 307 2.25 25.59 -3.51
N SER A 308 1.92 24.66 -2.61
CA SER A 308 2.55 23.33 -2.61
C SER A 308 2.23 22.50 -3.86
N LEU A 309 1.22 22.90 -4.64
CA LEU A 309 0.81 22.26 -5.89
C LEU A 309 1.31 23.00 -7.14
N ALA A 310 2.03 24.12 -6.97
CA ALA A 310 2.50 24.93 -8.09
C ALA A 310 3.72 24.30 -8.77
N GLU A 311 3.60 24.04 -10.06
CA GLU A 311 4.68 23.55 -10.94
C GLU A 311 5.41 24.75 -11.56
N PRO A 312 6.75 24.85 -11.43
CA PRO A 312 7.50 25.92 -12.05
C PRO A 312 7.52 25.75 -13.57
N VAL A 313 7.07 26.76 -14.31
CA VAL A 313 7.14 26.80 -15.77
C VAL A 313 7.83 28.08 -16.19
N GLU A 314 8.88 27.97 -17.00
CA GLU A 314 9.58 29.16 -17.50
C GLU A 314 8.59 30.08 -18.25
N PRO A 315 8.39 31.34 -17.82
CA PRO A 315 7.42 32.20 -18.46
C PRO A 315 7.94 32.73 -19.81
N ALA A 316 7.02 33.04 -20.71
CA ALA A 316 7.33 33.80 -21.92
C ALA A 316 7.16 35.30 -21.68
N VAL A 317 7.84 36.12 -22.49
CA VAL A 317 7.63 37.56 -22.50
C VAL A 317 6.63 37.90 -23.60
N GLY A 318 5.75 38.88 -23.39
CA GLY A 318 4.72 39.24 -24.38
C GLY A 318 5.25 39.61 -25.78
N SER A 319 6.51 40.06 -25.86
CA SER A 319 7.23 40.36 -27.12
C SER A 319 7.87 39.15 -27.79
N ASP A 320 7.91 37.97 -27.14
CA ASP A 320 8.41 36.75 -27.76
C ASP A 320 7.60 36.40 -29.01
N CYS A 321 8.21 35.67 -29.94
CA CYS A 321 7.54 35.18 -31.14
C CYS A 321 6.74 33.91 -30.83
N VAL A 322 5.55 33.76 -31.42
CA VAL A 322 4.71 32.55 -31.23
C VAL A 322 5.46 31.27 -31.61
N SER A 323 6.32 31.31 -32.62
CA SER A 323 7.19 30.18 -33.00
C SER A 323 7.98 29.61 -31.82
N LYS A 324 8.49 30.47 -30.93
CA LYS A 324 9.23 30.07 -29.73
C LYS A 324 8.34 29.31 -28.74
N LEU A 325 7.06 29.68 -28.61
CA LEU A 325 6.11 28.90 -27.80
C LEU A 325 5.83 27.53 -28.41
N VAL A 326 5.68 27.46 -29.74
CA VAL A 326 5.46 26.20 -30.45
C VAL A 326 6.63 25.25 -30.24
N GLU A 327 7.87 25.72 -30.42
CA GLU A 327 9.09 24.95 -30.14
C GLU A 327 9.12 24.46 -28.68
N ARG A 328 8.75 25.32 -27.72
CA ARG A 328 8.70 24.94 -26.30
C ARG A 328 7.65 23.86 -26.03
N PHE A 329 6.46 23.95 -26.61
CA PHE A 329 5.45 22.91 -26.50
C PHE A 329 5.84 21.61 -27.25
N GLU A 330 6.52 21.70 -28.39
CA GLU A 330 6.97 20.51 -29.12
C GLU A 330 8.13 19.80 -28.41
N SER A 331 9.05 20.56 -27.80
CA SER A 331 10.16 20.02 -27.00
C SER A 331 9.75 19.44 -25.64
N ASN A 332 8.60 19.86 -25.10
CA ASN A 332 8.07 19.36 -23.84
C ASN A 332 6.57 19.01 -23.96
N GLY A 333 6.31 17.71 -24.11
CA GLY A 333 4.96 17.15 -24.26
C GLY A 333 4.06 17.34 -23.03
N ASP A 334 4.64 17.42 -21.83
CA ASP A 334 3.93 17.55 -20.55
C ASP A 334 3.48 18.99 -20.25
N LEU A 335 4.03 19.95 -21.00
CA LEU A 335 3.78 21.37 -20.88
C LEU A 335 2.39 21.68 -21.45
N SER A 336 1.41 21.89 -20.56
CA SER A 336 0.01 22.14 -20.94
C SER A 336 -0.30 23.62 -21.16
N ALA A 337 0.48 24.51 -20.55
CA ALA A 337 0.34 25.96 -20.67
C ALA A 337 1.66 26.69 -20.39
N ILE A 338 1.85 27.85 -21.00
CA ILE A 338 3.00 28.74 -20.76
C ILE A 338 2.48 30.08 -20.22
N PRO A 339 2.89 30.49 -19.01
CA PRO A 339 2.54 31.79 -18.48
C PRO A 339 3.30 32.89 -19.21
N VAL A 340 2.68 34.06 -19.32
CA VAL A 340 3.26 35.25 -19.95
C VAL A 340 3.48 36.30 -18.87
N VAL A 341 4.68 36.85 -18.77
CA VAL A 341 5.07 37.84 -17.76
C VAL A 341 5.52 39.16 -18.40
N GLN A 342 5.39 40.23 -17.62
CA GLN A 342 6.01 41.53 -17.88
C GLN A 342 6.91 41.86 -16.68
N GLY A 343 8.23 41.74 -16.87
CA GLY A 343 9.15 41.62 -15.73
C GLY A 343 8.84 40.34 -14.95
N ASP A 344 8.61 40.45 -13.65
CA ASP A 344 8.30 39.31 -12.77
C ASP A 344 6.79 39.12 -12.52
N ARG A 345 5.94 39.91 -13.17
CA ARG A 345 4.48 39.88 -12.95
C ARG A 345 3.76 39.16 -14.07
N PRO A 346 2.88 38.19 -13.78
CA PRO A 346 2.09 37.53 -14.80
C PRO A 346 1.03 38.46 -15.40
N VAL A 347 0.90 38.43 -16.72
CA VAL A 347 -0.05 39.25 -17.50
C VAL A 347 -1.00 38.41 -18.34
N GLY A 348 -0.69 37.13 -18.57
CA GLY A 348 -1.54 36.22 -19.32
C GLY A 348 -1.00 34.79 -19.31
N ILE A 349 -1.69 33.89 -20.00
CA ILE A 349 -1.29 32.50 -20.17
C ILE A 349 -1.63 32.03 -21.59
N VAL A 350 -0.82 31.13 -22.14
CA VAL A 350 -1.08 30.48 -23.43
C VAL A 350 -1.27 28.99 -23.19
N HIS A 351 -2.45 28.47 -23.48
CA HIS A 351 -2.74 27.05 -23.38
C HIS A 351 -2.32 26.32 -24.66
N ARG A 352 -1.72 25.13 -24.51
CA ARG A 352 -1.28 24.31 -25.64
C ARG A 352 -2.43 24.03 -26.60
N MET A 353 -3.55 23.54 -26.07
CA MET A 353 -4.71 23.16 -26.89
C MET A 353 -5.21 24.34 -27.73
N ASN A 354 -5.41 25.51 -27.12
CA ASN A 354 -5.93 26.69 -27.80
C ASN A 354 -4.95 27.21 -28.86
N LEU A 355 -3.66 27.22 -28.56
CA LEU A 355 -2.62 27.63 -29.51
C LEU A 355 -2.59 26.71 -30.74
N PHE A 356 -2.53 25.39 -30.56
CA PHE A 356 -2.48 24.45 -31.68
C PHE A 356 -3.80 24.38 -32.44
N GLN A 357 -4.95 24.54 -31.76
CA GLN A 357 -6.24 24.66 -32.41
C GLN A 357 -6.31 25.91 -33.30
N MET A 358 -5.77 27.05 -32.84
CA MET A 358 -5.68 28.27 -33.64
C MET A 358 -4.74 28.11 -34.84
N LEU A 359 -3.56 27.48 -34.66
CA LEU A 359 -2.60 27.21 -35.73
C LEU A 359 -3.13 26.23 -36.78
N GLY A 360 -3.94 25.25 -36.35
CA GLY A 360 -4.56 24.24 -37.19
C GLY A 360 -5.73 24.75 -38.06
N ARG A 361 -6.21 25.99 -37.87
CA ARG A 361 -7.20 26.61 -38.76
C ARG A 361 -6.59 26.91 -40.13
N ARG A 362 -7.43 27.05 -41.16
CA ARG A 362 -6.97 27.36 -42.53
C ARG A 362 -6.12 28.64 -42.53
N TYR A 363 -4.86 28.53 -42.97
CA TYR A 363 -3.83 29.58 -42.95
C TYR A 363 -3.34 30.03 -41.56
N GLY A 364 -3.75 29.36 -40.47
CA GLY A 364 -3.43 29.73 -39.09
C GLY A 364 -1.92 29.75 -38.80
N TYR A 365 -1.19 28.75 -39.27
CA TYR A 365 0.26 28.68 -39.11
C TYR A 365 0.98 29.93 -39.66
N SER A 366 0.77 30.25 -40.94
CA SER A 366 1.41 31.42 -41.58
C SER A 366 0.97 32.77 -40.98
N LEU A 367 -0.24 32.84 -40.43
CA LEU A 367 -0.82 34.08 -39.87
C LEU A 367 -0.36 34.39 -38.45
N HIS A 368 0.03 33.38 -37.67
CA HIS A 368 0.28 33.54 -36.23
C HIS A 368 1.74 33.28 -35.83
N MET A 369 2.50 32.48 -36.57
CA MET A 369 3.86 32.06 -36.16
C MET A 369 4.85 33.21 -35.93
N ASN A 370 4.74 34.29 -36.71
CA ASN A 370 5.63 35.46 -36.62
C ASN A 370 5.07 36.59 -35.74
N LYS A 371 3.92 36.37 -35.08
CA LYS A 371 3.30 37.39 -34.23
C LYS A 371 3.88 37.35 -32.81
N PRO A 372 3.80 38.47 -32.07
CA PRO A 372 4.10 38.51 -30.64
C PRO A 372 3.15 37.63 -29.81
N VAL A 373 3.66 36.99 -28.76
CA VAL A 373 2.90 36.14 -27.83
C VAL A 373 1.71 36.87 -27.21
N GLN A 374 1.84 38.17 -26.93
CA GLN A 374 0.74 39.00 -26.42
C GLN A 374 -0.52 39.01 -27.31
N THR A 375 -0.40 38.63 -28.60
CA THR A 375 -1.53 38.58 -29.53
C THR A 375 -2.32 37.27 -29.46
N VAL A 376 -1.79 36.25 -28.78
CA VAL A 376 -2.37 34.90 -28.68
C VAL A 376 -2.58 34.46 -27.23
N MET A 377 -2.13 35.25 -26.26
CA MET A 377 -2.32 34.98 -24.83
C MET A 377 -3.75 35.27 -24.38
N GLU A 378 -4.19 34.52 -23.39
CA GLU A 378 -5.47 34.64 -22.72
C GLU A 378 -5.29 35.23 -21.31
N PRO A 379 -6.32 35.88 -20.75
CA PRO A 379 -6.27 36.35 -19.37
C PRO A 379 -6.14 35.16 -18.41
N ALA A 380 -5.12 35.18 -17.55
CA ALA A 380 -4.88 34.13 -16.58
C ALA A 380 -5.64 34.37 -15.27
N LEU A 381 -6.12 33.30 -14.64
CA LEU A 381 -6.48 33.37 -13.22
C LEU A 381 -5.20 33.29 -12.40
N ILE A 382 -4.96 34.33 -11.61
CA ILE A 382 -3.79 34.48 -10.76
C ILE A 382 -4.22 34.30 -9.31
N LEU A 383 -3.57 33.38 -8.60
CA LEU A 383 -3.85 33.05 -7.21
C LEU A 383 -2.57 33.19 -6.37
N GLU A 384 -2.69 33.72 -5.15
CA GLU A 384 -1.57 33.82 -4.23
C GLU A 384 -1.20 32.44 -3.67
N TRP A 385 0.10 32.22 -3.47
CA TRP A 385 0.71 30.98 -2.98
C TRP A 385 0.05 30.45 -1.70
N ASN A 386 -0.34 31.37 -0.80
CA ASN A 386 -0.93 31.06 0.49
C ASN A 386 -2.46 30.86 0.45
N THR A 387 -3.09 30.86 -0.73
CA THR A 387 -4.52 30.55 -0.85
C THR A 387 -4.79 29.13 -0.38
N LEU A 388 -5.82 28.90 0.44
CA LEU A 388 -6.17 27.56 0.92
C LEU A 388 -6.83 26.73 -0.18
N LEU A 389 -6.54 25.42 -0.24
CA LEU A 389 -7.07 24.52 -1.29
C LEU A 389 -8.60 24.47 -1.33
N ASP A 390 -9.25 24.48 -0.16
CA ASP A 390 -10.71 24.50 -0.05
C ASP A 390 -11.33 25.77 -0.69
N ASP A 391 -10.68 26.93 -0.54
CA ASP A 391 -11.16 28.19 -1.12
C ASP A 391 -10.99 28.21 -2.65
N VAL A 392 -9.93 27.57 -3.15
CA VAL A 392 -9.70 27.42 -4.58
C VAL A 392 -10.73 26.48 -5.20
N SER A 393 -11.12 25.40 -4.52
CA SER A 393 -12.15 24.46 -5.00
C SER A 393 -13.48 25.14 -5.33
N ARG A 394 -13.92 26.08 -4.46
CA ARG A 394 -15.16 26.85 -4.66
C ARG A 394 -15.07 27.81 -5.84
N THR A 395 -13.87 28.30 -6.12
CA THR A 395 -13.57 29.21 -7.23
C THR A 395 -13.51 28.45 -8.56
N VAL A 396 -12.94 27.24 -8.55
CA VAL A 396 -12.86 26.31 -9.70
C VAL A 396 -14.25 25.80 -10.10
N LEU A 397 -15.05 25.35 -9.14
CA LEU A 397 -16.37 24.72 -9.38
C LEU A 397 -17.44 25.66 -9.93
N ARG A 398 -17.18 26.97 -9.97
CA ARG A 398 -18.09 28.00 -10.52
C ARG A 398 -17.84 28.31 -12.00
N ARG A 399 -16.91 27.61 -12.64
CA ARG A 399 -16.54 27.83 -14.05
C ARG A 399 -17.43 27.03 -15.00
N GLU A 400 -17.58 27.55 -16.22
CA GLU A 400 -18.25 26.84 -17.32
C GLU A 400 -17.48 25.57 -17.69
N GLU A 401 -18.22 24.53 -18.10
CA GLU A 401 -17.76 23.15 -18.34
C GLU A 401 -16.56 23.02 -19.31
N GLN A 402 -16.33 24.03 -20.15
CA GLN A 402 -15.28 24.05 -21.17
C GLN A 402 -13.88 24.43 -20.64
N ASN A 403 -13.77 24.96 -19.40
CA ASN A 403 -12.54 25.54 -18.84
C ASN A 403 -12.02 24.81 -17.57
N VAL A 404 -12.48 23.57 -17.35
CA VAL A 404 -12.18 22.78 -16.14
C VAL A 404 -10.74 22.22 -16.14
N TYR A 405 -10.05 22.25 -17.29
CA TYR A 405 -8.69 21.73 -17.46
C TYR A 405 -7.60 22.82 -17.52
N ASP A 406 -7.96 24.08 -17.28
CA ASP A 406 -7.04 25.19 -17.45
C ASP A 406 -6.00 25.25 -16.32
N ALA A 407 -4.74 25.47 -16.71
CA ALA A 407 -3.71 25.85 -15.75
C ALA A 407 -3.97 27.26 -15.20
N MET A 408 -3.80 27.44 -13.90
CA MET A 408 -3.86 28.72 -13.20
C MET A 408 -2.45 29.20 -12.87
N ILE A 409 -2.24 30.50 -12.74
CA ILE A 409 -0.95 31.06 -12.34
C ILE A 409 -0.91 31.22 -10.82
N VAL A 410 0.19 30.78 -10.21
CA VAL A 410 0.48 30.97 -8.79
C VAL A 410 1.53 32.07 -8.63
N VAL A 411 1.26 33.04 -7.76
CA VAL A 411 2.15 34.15 -7.42
C VAL A 411 2.50 34.17 -5.93
N ARG A 412 3.63 34.77 -5.57
CA ARG A 412 3.99 35.08 -4.18
C ARG A 412 4.25 36.57 -4.07
N GLY A 413 3.34 37.32 -3.45
CA GLY A 413 3.43 38.77 -3.38
C GLY A 413 3.36 39.44 -4.76
N GLY A 414 2.53 38.88 -5.65
CA GLY A 414 2.38 39.34 -7.04
C GLY A 414 3.53 38.99 -8.00
N VAL A 415 4.58 38.31 -7.54
CA VAL A 415 5.67 37.78 -8.37
C VAL A 415 5.31 36.37 -8.85
N TYR A 416 5.52 36.08 -10.13
CA TYR A 416 5.29 34.76 -10.72
C TYR A 416 6.12 33.68 -10.01
N VAL A 417 5.47 32.57 -9.65
CA VAL A 417 6.11 31.40 -9.03
C VAL A 417 5.98 30.15 -9.88
N GLY A 418 4.77 29.90 -10.39
CA GLY A 418 4.46 28.65 -11.06
C GLY A 418 3.07 28.63 -11.68
N ILE A 419 2.68 27.50 -12.24
CA ILE A 419 1.30 27.22 -12.64
C ILE A 419 0.77 26.01 -11.89
N VAL A 420 -0.54 25.93 -11.70
CA VAL A 420 -1.20 24.77 -11.08
C VAL A 420 -2.36 24.32 -11.95
N LYS A 421 -2.42 23.03 -12.24
CA LYS A 421 -3.51 22.44 -13.02
C LYS A 421 -4.70 22.18 -12.09
N VAL A 422 -5.92 22.49 -12.55
CA VAL A 422 -7.14 22.30 -11.74
C VAL A 422 -7.26 20.89 -11.17
N PHE A 423 -6.97 19.85 -11.97
CA PHE A 423 -7.10 18.47 -11.50
C PHE A 423 -6.19 18.16 -10.31
N ARG A 424 -5.00 18.77 -10.21
CA ARG A 424 -4.06 18.59 -9.10
C ARG A 424 -4.64 19.12 -7.79
N ILE A 425 -5.40 20.21 -7.87
CA ILE A 425 -6.11 20.79 -6.73
C ILE A 425 -7.19 19.81 -6.24
N LEU A 426 -7.96 19.22 -7.16
CA LEU A 426 -9.01 18.24 -6.81
C LEU A 426 -8.43 16.93 -6.26
N GLU A 427 -7.32 16.44 -6.82
CA GLU A 427 -6.59 15.26 -6.36
C GLU A 427 -6.07 15.47 -4.92
N ALA A 428 -5.41 16.60 -4.65
CA ALA A 428 -4.90 16.94 -3.33
C ALA A 428 -6.01 17.00 -2.26
N ILE A 429 -7.16 17.62 -2.59
CA ILE A 429 -8.32 17.67 -1.69
C ILE A 429 -8.88 16.27 -1.43
N THR A 430 -8.90 15.41 -2.45
CA THR A 430 -9.44 14.04 -2.34
C THR A 430 -8.53 13.17 -1.48
N GLU A 431 -7.22 13.23 -1.70
CA GLU A 431 -6.22 12.51 -0.90
C GLU A 431 -6.28 12.94 0.57
N GLN A 432 -6.36 14.25 0.82
CA GLN A 432 -6.50 14.78 2.18
C GLN A 432 -7.75 14.23 2.89
N LYS A 433 -8.89 14.17 2.18
CA LYS A 433 -10.13 13.61 2.73
C LYS A 433 -10.03 12.10 2.96
N LEU A 434 -9.33 11.38 2.10
CA LEU A 434 -9.12 9.94 2.21
C LEU A 434 -8.22 9.60 3.40
N GLN A 435 -7.11 10.32 3.59
CA GLN A 435 -6.22 10.16 4.76
C GLN A 435 -6.97 10.41 6.08
N MET A 436 -7.81 11.45 6.14
CA MET A 436 -8.63 11.70 7.31
C MET A 436 -9.67 10.60 7.55
N ALA A 437 -10.21 9.99 6.48
CA ALA A 437 -11.18 8.90 6.58
C ALA A 437 -10.55 7.57 7.01
N LEU A 438 -9.36 7.23 6.49
CA LEU A 438 -8.62 6.01 6.82
C LEU A 438 -8.15 5.99 8.28
N GLN A 439 -7.92 7.16 8.86
CA GLN A 439 -7.50 7.31 10.25
C GLN A 439 -8.68 7.50 11.21
N ALA A 440 -9.91 7.54 10.71
CA ALA A 440 -11.11 7.69 11.51
C ALA A 440 -11.80 6.35 11.74
N ASN A 441 -12.44 6.21 12.90
CA ASN A 441 -13.32 5.10 13.19
C ASN A 441 -14.56 5.17 12.27
N PRO A 442 -14.87 4.10 11.53
CA PRO A 442 -15.87 4.11 10.45
C PRO A 442 -17.29 4.44 10.92
N LEU A 443 -17.60 4.17 12.20
CA LEU A 443 -18.93 4.39 12.75
C LEU A 443 -19.16 5.84 13.21
N THR A 444 -18.11 6.53 13.64
CA THR A 444 -18.21 7.84 14.33
C THR A 444 -17.49 8.99 13.62
N GLY A 445 -16.61 8.67 12.68
CA GLY A 445 -15.72 9.63 12.03
C GLY A 445 -14.69 10.27 12.99
N LEU A 446 -14.51 9.73 14.19
CA LEU A 446 -13.50 10.21 15.15
C LEU A 446 -12.15 9.55 14.90
N PRO A 447 -11.02 10.24 15.17
CA PRO A 447 -9.68 9.64 15.14
C PRO A 447 -9.57 8.26 15.81
N GLY A 448 -8.94 7.30 15.14
CA GLY A 448 -8.74 5.93 15.62
C GLY A 448 -7.45 5.73 16.45
N ASN A 449 -7.09 4.46 16.69
CA ASN A 449 -6.01 4.06 17.60
C ASN A 449 -4.63 4.69 17.30
N ASN A 450 -4.27 4.81 16.02
CA ASN A 450 -2.97 5.37 15.63
C ASN A 450 -2.86 6.85 16.02
N LEU A 451 -3.88 7.66 15.68
CA LEU A 451 -3.91 9.08 16.04
C LEU A 451 -4.00 9.31 17.56
N ILE A 452 -4.73 8.46 18.29
CA ILE A 452 -4.77 8.50 19.76
C ILE A 452 -3.36 8.31 20.35
N LYS A 453 -2.63 7.31 19.85
CA LYS A 453 -1.25 7.02 20.29
C LYS A 453 -0.30 8.16 19.96
N GLU A 454 -0.38 8.72 18.77
CA GLU A 454 0.44 9.86 18.33
C GLU A 454 0.21 11.10 19.20
N GLU A 455 -1.05 11.45 19.47
CA GLU A 455 -1.38 12.61 20.30
C GLU A 455 -0.82 12.46 21.73
N ILE A 456 -1.05 11.31 22.38
CA ILE A 456 -0.57 11.05 23.74
C ILE A 456 0.96 11.04 23.77
N THR A 457 1.60 10.34 22.83
CA THR A 457 3.06 10.29 22.73
C THR A 457 3.65 11.68 22.48
N GLY A 458 3.00 12.47 21.62
CA GLY A 458 3.40 13.84 21.31
C GLY A 458 3.32 14.77 22.52
N ARG A 459 2.30 14.66 23.37
CA ARG A 459 2.20 15.45 24.61
C ARG A 459 3.20 15.01 25.68
N LEU A 460 3.45 13.70 25.80
CA LEU A 460 4.49 13.16 26.69
C LEU A 460 5.88 13.68 26.28
N ALA A 461 6.22 13.63 24.99
CA ALA A 461 7.49 14.11 24.47
C ALA A 461 7.69 15.62 24.68
N ARG A 462 6.60 16.41 24.63
CA ARG A 462 6.61 17.86 24.88
C ARG A 462 6.58 18.23 26.37
N ASN A 463 6.51 17.26 27.29
CA ASN A 463 6.35 17.47 28.73
C ASN A 463 5.16 18.40 29.07
N GLU A 464 4.08 18.33 28.28
CA GLU A 464 2.87 19.13 28.55
C GLU A 464 2.10 18.55 29.74
N ILE A 465 1.39 19.40 30.50
CA ILE A 465 0.44 18.92 31.51
C ILE A 465 -0.91 18.66 30.83
N PHE A 466 -1.39 17.42 30.88
CA PHE A 466 -2.63 17.00 30.25
C PHE A 466 -3.38 15.94 31.07
N ALA A 467 -4.66 15.76 30.73
CA ALA A 467 -5.48 14.64 31.18
C ALA A 467 -5.82 13.73 30.01
N VAL A 468 -5.87 12.42 30.28
CA VAL A 468 -6.44 11.40 29.40
C VAL A 468 -7.72 10.88 30.06
N LEU A 469 -8.80 10.94 29.31
CA LEU A 469 -10.12 10.47 29.70
C LEU A 469 -10.44 9.22 28.90
N TYR A 470 -10.75 8.12 29.57
CA TYR A 470 -11.33 6.92 28.94
C TYR A 470 -12.80 6.87 29.29
N PHE A 471 -13.65 6.76 28.27
CA PHE A 471 -15.09 6.64 28.40
C PHE A 471 -15.52 5.25 27.93
N ASP A 472 -16.43 4.64 28.68
CA ASP A 472 -16.96 3.31 28.37
C ASP A 472 -18.44 3.22 28.80
N LEU A 473 -19.27 2.66 27.93
CA LEU A 473 -20.70 2.46 28.19
C LEU A 473 -20.91 1.18 29.02
N ASP A 474 -21.44 1.35 30.22
CA ASP A 474 -21.73 0.24 31.10
C ASP A 474 -22.93 -0.57 30.59
N HIS A 475 -22.81 -1.90 30.67
CA HIS A 475 -23.82 -2.86 30.20
C HIS A 475 -24.21 -2.74 28.70
N PHE A 476 -23.32 -2.23 27.86
CA PHE A 476 -23.60 -2.04 26.43
C PHE A 476 -23.86 -3.35 25.66
N LYS A 477 -23.19 -4.46 26.01
CA LYS A 477 -23.46 -5.76 25.37
C LYS A 477 -24.90 -6.25 25.62
N PRO A 478 -25.41 -6.35 26.87
CA PRO A 478 -26.82 -6.64 27.12
C PRO A 478 -27.79 -5.69 26.41
N PHE A 479 -27.42 -4.42 26.23
CA PHE A 479 -28.21 -3.47 25.46
C PHE A 479 -28.31 -3.87 23.99
N ASN A 480 -27.19 -4.19 23.33
CA ASN A 480 -27.19 -4.69 21.95
C ASN A 480 -27.97 -6.00 21.80
N ASP A 481 -27.84 -6.90 22.76
CA ASP A 481 -28.56 -8.18 22.76
C ASP A 481 -30.09 -7.97 22.86
N CYS A 482 -30.55 -6.89 23.50
CA CYS A 482 -31.98 -6.59 23.68
C CYS A 482 -32.58 -5.70 22.58
N PHE A 483 -31.83 -4.69 22.10
CA PHE A 483 -32.35 -3.66 21.18
C PHE A 483 -31.76 -3.76 19.76
N GLY A 484 -30.81 -4.68 19.54
CA GLY A 484 -30.13 -4.88 18.26
C GLY A 484 -28.94 -3.96 18.04
N PHE A 485 -28.01 -4.40 17.18
CA PHE A 485 -26.78 -3.68 16.87
C PHE A 485 -27.02 -2.31 16.23
N ASP A 486 -28.07 -2.14 15.42
CA ASP A 486 -28.41 -0.83 14.81
C ASP A 486 -28.71 0.24 15.87
N HIS A 487 -29.37 -0.17 16.97
CA HIS A 487 -29.67 0.73 18.08
C HIS A 487 -28.43 1.00 18.94
N GLY A 488 -27.58 -0.01 19.12
CA GLY A 488 -26.22 0.14 19.66
C GLY A 488 -25.38 1.17 18.91
N ASP A 489 -25.33 1.05 17.59
CA ASP A 489 -24.59 1.96 16.72
C ASP A 489 -25.11 3.41 16.83
N ARG A 490 -26.42 3.60 17.00
CA ARG A 490 -27.00 4.92 17.27
C ARG A 490 -26.48 5.52 18.59
N VAL A 491 -26.36 4.71 19.63
CA VAL A 491 -25.79 5.13 20.92
C VAL A 491 -24.31 5.50 20.77
N ILE A 492 -23.52 4.70 20.06
CA ILE A 492 -22.09 4.98 19.83
C ILE A 492 -21.92 6.29 19.05
N ARG A 493 -22.70 6.50 17.98
CA ARG A 493 -22.70 7.77 17.22
C ARG A 493 -23.12 8.96 18.08
N PHE A 494 -24.15 8.79 18.91
CA PHE A 494 -24.58 9.81 19.86
C PHE A 494 -23.44 10.18 20.82
N LEU A 495 -22.82 9.20 21.48
CA LEU A 495 -21.72 9.43 22.41
C LEU A 495 -20.54 10.13 21.73
N GLY A 496 -20.16 9.71 20.52
CA GLY A 496 -19.08 10.34 19.76
C GLY A 496 -19.34 11.82 19.45
N ASN A 497 -20.56 12.16 19.03
CA ASN A 497 -20.95 13.56 18.77
C ASN A 497 -21.06 14.37 20.08
N PHE A 498 -21.65 13.78 21.12
CA PHE A 498 -21.82 14.40 22.42
C PHE A 498 -20.47 14.73 23.07
N LEU A 499 -19.51 13.80 23.03
CA LEU A 499 -18.11 14.03 23.41
C LEU A 499 -17.51 15.19 22.61
N ARG A 500 -17.66 15.17 21.28
CA ARG A 500 -17.11 16.21 20.38
C ARG A 500 -17.60 17.60 20.75
N GLU A 501 -18.89 17.79 20.92
CA GLU A 501 -19.49 19.08 21.23
C GLU A 501 -19.07 19.62 22.60
N ARG A 502 -19.20 18.79 23.65
CA ARG A 502 -18.96 19.24 25.02
C ARG A 502 -17.48 19.47 25.32
N LEU A 503 -16.60 18.57 24.87
CA LEU A 503 -15.17 18.72 25.07
C LEU A 503 -14.59 19.90 24.28
N LYS A 504 -14.99 20.10 23.00
CA LYS A 504 -14.50 21.25 22.23
C LYS A 504 -14.95 22.59 22.78
N ARG A 505 -16.17 22.66 23.34
CA ARG A 505 -16.67 23.87 24.02
C ARG A 505 -15.88 24.19 25.29
N TRP A 506 -15.45 23.17 26.01
CA TRP A 506 -14.70 23.33 27.26
C TRP A 506 -13.19 23.54 27.04
N ASP A 507 -12.58 22.85 26.09
CA ASP A 507 -11.17 22.94 25.72
C ASP A 507 -11.01 22.83 24.19
N GLN A 508 -10.67 23.96 23.55
CA GLN A 508 -10.48 24.01 22.09
C GLN A 508 -9.35 23.08 21.62
N ARG A 509 -8.36 22.81 22.48
CA ARG A 509 -7.23 21.91 22.22
C ARG A 509 -7.52 20.46 22.61
N ALA A 510 -8.76 20.13 22.98
CA ALA A 510 -9.13 18.75 23.25
C ALA A 510 -9.04 17.90 21.97
N PHE A 511 -8.39 16.76 22.09
CA PHE A 511 -8.40 15.68 21.11
C PHE A 511 -9.37 14.60 21.56
N ILE A 512 -10.07 13.98 20.64
CA ILE A 512 -11.10 12.97 20.91
C ILE A 512 -10.92 11.87 19.88
N GLY A 513 -10.86 10.63 20.34
CA GLY A 513 -10.73 9.46 19.50
C GLY A 513 -11.67 8.34 19.93
N HIS A 514 -11.88 7.40 19.01
CA HIS A 514 -12.70 6.21 19.22
C HIS A 514 -11.85 4.97 18.98
N VAL A 515 -11.62 4.20 20.04
CA VAL A 515 -10.76 3.00 20.06
C VAL A 515 -11.45 1.83 19.35
N GLY A 516 -12.72 1.60 19.68
CA GLY A 516 -13.60 0.60 19.06
C GLY A 516 -14.76 0.21 19.98
N GLY A 517 -15.88 -0.26 19.41
CA GLY A 517 -17.06 -0.63 20.20
C GLY A 517 -17.62 0.56 20.99
N ASP A 518 -17.66 0.41 22.31
CA ASP A 518 -18.09 1.40 23.30
C ASP A 518 -16.95 2.21 23.93
N ASP A 519 -15.70 2.01 23.48
CA ASP A 519 -14.50 2.62 24.06
C ASP A 519 -14.08 3.92 23.36
N PHE A 520 -14.10 5.03 24.10
CA PHE A 520 -13.66 6.35 23.62
C PHE A 520 -12.52 6.91 24.49
N VAL A 521 -11.69 7.75 23.86
CA VAL A 521 -10.57 8.42 24.53
C VAL A 521 -10.61 9.91 24.23
N ALA A 522 -10.35 10.75 25.24
CA ALA A 522 -10.06 12.15 25.02
C ALA A 522 -8.75 12.57 25.69
N VAL A 523 -8.04 13.51 25.06
CA VAL A 523 -6.82 14.13 25.59
C VAL A 523 -7.07 15.62 25.69
N CYS A 524 -7.04 16.18 26.90
CA CYS A 524 -7.46 17.56 27.18
C CYS A 524 -6.60 18.21 28.27
N ARG A 525 -6.89 19.46 28.61
CA ARG A 525 -6.28 20.15 29.74
C ARG A 525 -6.58 19.43 31.06
N ALA A 526 -5.59 19.33 31.96
CA ALA A 526 -5.77 18.67 33.27
C ALA A 526 -6.60 19.51 34.25
N GLN A 527 -6.48 20.84 34.17
CA GLN A 527 -7.14 21.73 35.12
C GLN A 527 -8.67 21.72 34.95
N GLY A 528 -9.38 21.44 36.05
CA GLY A 528 -10.84 21.44 36.09
C GLY A 528 -11.50 20.22 35.42
N VAL A 529 -10.71 19.21 35.04
CA VAL A 529 -11.21 18.06 34.28
C VAL A 529 -12.25 17.23 35.05
N GLU A 530 -12.09 17.07 36.37
CA GLU A 530 -13.05 16.30 37.18
C GLU A 530 -14.42 17.00 37.26
N ALA A 531 -14.43 18.31 37.45
CA ALA A 531 -15.68 19.09 37.46
C ALA A 531 -16.37 19.03 36.09
N PHE A 532 -15.60 19.08 35.00
CA PHE A 532 -16.12 18.89 33.65
C PHE A 532 -16.74 17.50 33.48
N CYS A 533 -16.06 16.41 33.87
CA CYS A 533 -16.57 15.05 33.74
C CYS A 533 -17.86 14.84 34.54
N ARG A 534 -17.96 15.41 35.75
CA ARG A 534 -19.20 15.36 36.56
C ARG A 534 -20.36 16.06 35.86
N GLN A 535 -20.12 17.25 35.31
CA GLN A 535 -21.13 17.99 34.56
C GLN A 535 -21.52 17.26 33.27
N PHE A 536 -20.54 16.70 32.57
CA PHE A 536 -20.74 15.91 31.35
C PHE A 536 -21.66 14.71 31.59
N LEU A 537 -21.47 13.99 32.70
CA LEU A 537 -22.31 12.84 33.05
C LEU A 537 -23.76 13.23 33.35
N LEU A 538 -23.99 14.37 34.01
CA LEU A 538 -25.36 14.88 34.25
C LEU A 538 -26.08 15.23 32.93
N GLU A 539 -25.37 15.86 32.00
CA GLU A 539 -25.91 16.17 30.68
C GLU A 539 -26.13 14.91 29.84
N PHE A 540 -25.20 13.95 29.92
CA PHE A 540 -25.31 12.65 29.25
C PHE A 540 -26.56 11.89 29.70
N GLU A 541 -26.84 11.86 31.01
CA GLU A 541 -28.02 11.19 31.58
C GLU A 541 -29.34 11.76 31.03
N ALA A 542 -29.43 13.09 30.90
CA ALA A 542 -30.60 13.75 30.35
C ALA A 542 -30.79 13.46 28.85
N GLU A 543 -29.70 13.44 28.07
CA GLU A 543 -29.78 13.26 26.62
C GLU A 543 -29.90 11.78 26.21
N ILE A 544 -29.25 10.84 26.91
CA ILE A 544 -29.34 9.41 26.61
C ILE A 544 -30.75 8.86 26.83
N ALA A 545 -31.51 9.44 27.77
CA ALA A 545 -32.90 9.09 28.01
C ALA A 545 -33.78 9.26 26.75
N SER A 546 -33.42 10.18 25.85
CA SER A 546 -34.14 10.39 24.58
C SER A 546 -33.99 9.25 23.57
N LEU A 547 -33.01 8.36 23.76
CA LEU A 547 -32.79 7.18 22.92
C LEU A 547 -33.58 5.94 23.38
N HIS A 548 -34.33 6.05 24.48
CA HIS A 548 -35.23 5.03 25.00
C HIS A 548 -36.69 5.45 24.82
N ASP A 549 -37.61 4.49 24.80
CA ASP A 549 -39.04 4.80 24.84
C ASP A 549 -39.45 5.37 26.21
N PRO A 550 -40.47 6.24 26.28
CA PRO A 550 -40.88 6.88 27.53
C PRO A 550 -41.24 5.90 28.66
N ALA A 551 -41.76 4.71 28.35
CA ALA A 551 -42.13 3.72 29.36
C ALA A 551 -40.91 3.04 29.97
N THR A 552 -39.85 2.83 29.20
CA THR A 552 -38.55 2.34 29.69
C THR A 552 -37.84 3.40 30.53
N VAL A 553 -37.86 4.67 30.12
CA VAL A 553 -37.32 5.79 30.92
C VAL A 553 -38.04 5.91 32.26
N GLN A 554 -39.38 5.86 32.27
CA GLN A 554 -40.16 5.95 33.51
C GLN A 554 -39.93 4.78 34.47
N ARG A 555 -39.67 3.58 33.93
CA ARG A 555 -39.33 2.39 34.73
C ARG A 555 -37.89 2.41 35.26
N GLY A 556 -36.97 3.06 34.56
CA GLY A 556 -35.55 3.14 34.93
C GLY A 556 -34.74 1.88 34.62
N TYR A 557 -35.33 0.89 33.95
CA TYR A 557 -34.69 -0.36 33.54
C TYR A 557 -35.38 -0.96 32.32
N TYR A 558 -34.68 -1.84 31.61
CA TYR A 558 -35.22 -2.68 30.55
C TYR A 558 -35.00 -4.16 30.88
N THR A 559 -35.85 -5.04 30.34
CA THR A 559 -35.76 -6.50 30.57
C THR A 559 -35.11 -7.16 29.37
N GLY A 560 -34.02 -7.90 29.59
CA GLY A 560 -33.30 -8.64 28.56
C GLY A 560 -32.97 -10.06 29.03
N LEU A 561 -32.44 -10.89 28.14
CA LEU A 561 -31.94 -12.21 28.50
C LEU A 561 -30.47 -12.11 28.94
N ASP A 562 -30.14 -12.74 30.07
CA ASP A 562 -28.74 -12.93 30.47
C ASP A 562 -28.03 -13.99 29.59
N ARG A 563 -26.73 -14.21 29.84
CA ARG A 563 -25.93 -15.20 29.08
C ARG A 563 -26.38 -16.66 29.28
N HIS A 564 -27.30 -16.90 30.21
CA HIS A 564 -27.88 -18.20 30.53
C HIS A 564 -29.34 -18.33 30.06
N GLY A 565 -29.88 -17.31 29.38
CA GLY A 565 -31.24 -17.29 28.86
C GLY A 565 -32.31 -16.95 29.89
N ASN A 566 -31.94 -16.40 31.05
CA ASN A 566 -32.91 -15.95 32.06
C ASN A 566 -33.29 -14.49 31.82
N LEU A 567 -34.56 -14.16 32.08
CA LEU A 567 -35.02 -12.77 32.05
C LEU A 567 -34.41 -12.00 33.23
N GLN A 568 -33.68 -10.92 32.94
CA GLN A 568 -33.07 -10.06 33.94
C GLN A 568 -33.41 -8.58 33.67
N GLU A 569 -33.54 -7.80 34.74
CA GLU A 569 -33.66 -6.34 34.69
C GLU A 569 -32.27 -5.70 34.56
N PHE A 570 -32.06 -4.94 33.49
CA PHE A 570 -30.84 -4.17 33.25
C PHE A 570 -31.14 -2.67 33.45
N PRO A 571 -30.29 -1.94 34.18
CA PRO A 571 -30.44 -0.49 34.30
C PRO A 571 -30.29 0.19 32.93
N LEU A 572 -30.77 1.43 32.82
CA LEU A 572 -30.48 2.26 31.64
C LEU A 572 -28.97 2.39 31.43
N LEU A 573 -28.57 2.66 30.18
CA LEU A 573 -27.16 2.85 29.83
C LEU A 573 -26.53 3.96 30.67
N THR A 574 -25.40 3.64 31.27
CA THR A 574 -24.62 4.56 32.09
C THR A 574 -23.20 4.62 31.54
N LEU A 575 -22.48 5.68 31.88
CA LEU A 575 -21.17 5.95 31.35
C LEU A 575 -20.15 6.02 32.48
N SER A 576 -19.07 5.26 32.34
CA SER A 576 -17.92 5.27 33.24
C SER A 576 -16.77 6.07 32.63
N ILE A 577 -16.23 7.02 33.40
CA ILE A 577 -15.11 7.87 33.00
C ILE A 577 -13.90 7.61 33.90
N ALA A 578 -12.81 7.13 33.31
CA ALA A 578 -11.51 7.03 33.97
C ALA A 578 -10.65 8.25 33.61
N ILE A 579 -10.19 8.98 34.64
CA ILE A 579 -9.35 10.17 34.49
C ILE A 579 -7.92 9.84 34.90
N LEU A 580 -6.99 10.06 33.97
CA LEU A 580 -5.55 10.02 34.21
C LEU A 580 -4.98 11.40 34.00
N THR A 581 -4.13 11.87 34.91
CA THR A 581 -3.43 13.15 34.74
C THR A 581 -1.95 12.95 35.00
N ASN A 582 -1.11 13.67 34.26
CA ASN A 582 0.32 13.71 34.54
C ASN A 582 0.71 14.89 35.46
N GLN A 583 -0.27 15.51 36.12
CA GLN A 583 -0.05 16.63 37.03
C GLN A 583 0.63 16.19 38.33
N HIS A 584 0.37 14.96 38.77
CA HIS A 584 0.91 14.39 40.02
C HIS A 584 1.61 13.04 39.82
N ARG A 585 1.73 12.58 38.57
CA ARG A 585 2.30 11.28 38.20
C ARG A 585 3.09 11.37 36.89
N VAL A 586 4.21 10.67 36.82
CA VAL A 586 5.02 10.56 35.60
C VAL A 586 4.63 9.30 34.83
N PHE A 587 4.37 9.45 33.53
CA PHE A 587 4.18 8.33 32.59
C PHE A 587 5.41 8.21 31.68
N SER A 588 6.09 7.07 31.74
CA SER A 588 7.32 6.80 30.98
C SER A 588 7.07 6.44 29.50
N SER A 589 5.86 6.01 29.16
CA SER A 589 5.48 5.66 27.79
C SER A 589 3.96 5.61 27.64
N TYR A 590 3.48 5.60 26.39
CA TYR A 590 2.08 5.31 26.06
C TYR A 590 1.62 3.98 26.69
N GLY A 591 2.45 2.92 26.62
CA GLY A 591 2.11 1.62 27.19
C GLY A 591 1.92 1.64 28.72
N HIS A 592 2.75 2.39 29.44
CA HIS A 592 2.58 2.58 30.88
C HIS A 592 1.26 3.33 31.19
N LEU A 593 0.93 4.37 30.42
CA LEU A 593 -0.34 5.10 30.59
C LEU A 593 -1.55 4.18 30.37
N VAL A 594 -1.56 3.38 29.30
CA VAL A 594 -2.66 2.45 28.99
C VAL A 594 -2.84 1.39 30.09
N SER A 595 -1.73 0.85 30.62
CA SER A 595 -1.78 -0.11 31.72
C SER A 595 -2.43 0.50 32.97
N VAL A 596 -2.07 1.72 33.33
CA VAL A 596 -2.69 2.47 34.44
C VAL A 596 -4.16 2.73 34.15
N ALA A 597 -4.49 3.09 32.91
CA ALA A 597 -5.86 3.38 32.50
C ALA A 597 -6.78 2.17 32.65
N SER A 598 -6.30 0.96 32.34
CA SER A 598 -7.07 -0.27 32.53
C SER A 598 -7.47 -0.50 34.00
N GLU A 599 -6.59 -0.18 34.95
CA GLU A 599 -6.89 -0.30 36.38
C GLU A 599 -7.87 0.76 36.86
N VAL A 600 -7.70 2.00 36.41
CA VAL A 600 -8.58 3.14 36.75
C VAL A 600 -9.97 2.91 36.17
N LYS A 601 -10.06 2.42 34.92
CA LYS A 601 -11.30 2.03 34.25
C LYS A 601 -12.05 0.95 35.04
N LYS A 602 -11.34 -0.08 35.54
CA LYS A 602 -11.94 -1.12 36.38
C LYS A 602 -12.56 -0.55 37.66
N LYS A 603 -11.94 0.47 38.27
CA LYS A 603 -12.48 1.14 39.46
C LYS A 603 -13.68 2.04 39.15
N ALA A 604 -13.66 2.75 38.03
CA ALA A 604 -14.82 3.54 37.57
C ALA A 604 -16.05 2.65 37.43
N LYS A 605 -15.92 1.51 36.72
CA LYS A 605 -17.01 0.53 36.51
C LYS A 605 -17.57 -0.15 37.76
N GLN A 606 -16.89 -0.05 38.91
CA GLN A 606 -17.39 -0.59 40.18
C GLN A 606 -18.38 0.35 40.87
N ILE A 607 -18.43 1.62 40.45
CA ILE A 607 -19.35 2.61 40.98
C ILE A 607 -20.68 2.45 40.23
N PRO A 608 -21.81 2.21 40.92
CA PRO A 608 -23.11 2.08 40.27
C PRO A 608 -23.53 3.39 39.59
N GLY A 609 -24.05 3.27 38.36
CA GLY A 609 -24.55 4.40 37.59
C GLY A 609 -23.45 5.17 36.86
N ASN A 610 -23.77 6.37 36.40
CA ASN A 610 -22.79 7.27 35.78
C ASN A 610 -21.64 7.55 36.75
N SER A 611 -20.41 7.23 36.34
CA SER A 611 -19.27 7.22 37.25
C SER A 611 -18.07 7.99 36.72
N VAL A 612 -17.33 8.59 37.63
CA VAL A 612 -16.04 9.20 37.36
C VAL A 612 -15.04 8.76 38.42
N TYR A 613 -13.87 8.28 37.98
CA TYR A 613 -12.78 7.90 38.88
C TYR A 613 -11.45 8.47 38.39
N THR A 614 -10.81 9.26 39.25
CA THR A 614 -9.50 9.87 38.97
C THR A 614 -8.39 9.03 39.59
N ASP A 615 -7.30 8.80 38.86
CA ASP A 615 -6.10 8.19 39.42
C ASP A 615 -5.51 9.08 40.53
N GLN A 616 -5.53 8.59 41.77
CA GLN A 616 -5.03 9.32 42.95
C GLN A 616 -3.57 8.99 43.31
N ARG A 617 -2.91 8.15 42.51
CA ARG A 617 -1.54 7.73 42.77
C ARG A 617 -0.56 8.82 42.37
N CYS A 618 0.32 9.20 43.31
CA CYS A 618 1.47 10.05 43.04
C CYS A 618 2.70 9.19 42.72
N SER A 619 3.64 9.74 41.94
CA SER A 619 4.96 9.11 41.71
C SER A 619 5.89 9.21 42.91
#